data_AF-A0A538KFT9-F1
#
_entry.id   AF-A0A538KFT9-F1
#
_cell.length_a   1.000
_cell.length_b   1.000
_cell.length_c   1.000
_cell.angle_alpha   90.00
_cell.angle_beta   90.00
_cell.angle_gamma   90.00
#
_symmetry.space_group_name_H-M   'P 1'
#
loop_
_entity.id
_entity.type
_entity.pdbx_description
1 polymer ?
#
loop_
_entity_poly.entity_id
_entity_poly.type
_entity_poly.pdbx_seq_one_letter_code
_entity_poly.pdbx_strand_id
1 'polypeptide(L)'
;MYANAYYAFQKWWIVAIYVVAVVLLGFHLNHGLWSGSQTAGVDSPDRNWFWRRLATGVTVVTVVGFALIPILYAADVFPKPVAPATQVAGLHSQPPARLR
;
A
#
# COMPACT_ATOMS: atom_id res chain seq x y z
N MET A 1 3.52 4.66 -14.12
CA MET A 1 3.08 3.63 -13.15
C MET A 1 1.74 3.95 -12.49
N TYR A 2 1.43 5.22 -12.16
CA TYR A 2 0.14 5.65 -11.59
C TYR A 2 -1.11 5.13 -12.33
N ALA A 3 -1.16 5.26 -13.66
CA ALA A 3 -2.30 4.83 -14.45
C ALA A 3 -2.62 3.33 -14.30
N ASN A 4 -1.60 2.48 -14.21
CA ASN A 4 -1.78 1.03 -14.05
C ASN A 4 -2.45 0.70 -12.71
N ALA A 5 -2.02 1.36 -11.62
CA ALA A 5 -2.61 1.18 -10.30
C ALA A 5 -4.07 1.65 -10.27
N TYR A 6 -4.34 2.84 -10.84
CA TYR A 6 -5.70 3.36 -10.94
C TYR A 6 -6.61 2.37 -11.67
N TYR A 7 -6.26 1.96 -12.90
CA TYR A 7 -7.11 1.06 -13.68
C TYR A 7 -7.21 -0.37 -13.10
N ALA A 8 -6.21 -0.84 -12.35
CA ALA A 8 -6.29 -2.13 -11.67
C ALA A 8 -7.32 -2.09 -10.53
N PHE A 9 -7.27 -1.07 -9.66
CA PHE A 9 -8.13 -0.98 -8.49
C PHE A 9 -9.57 -0.52 -8.78
N GLN A 10 -9.86 -0.10 -10.01
CA GLN A 10 -11.23 0.08 -10.50
C GLN A 10 -11.97 -1.26 -10.70
N LYS A 11 -11.26 -2.40 -10.69
CA LYS A 11 -11.89 -3.73 -10.74
C LYS A 11 -12.17 -4.21 -9.31
N TRP A 12 -13.44 -4.27 -8.91
CA TRP A 12 -13.87 -4.62 -7.55
C TRP A 12 -13.28 -5.95 -7.04
N TRP A 13 -13.13 -6.95 -7.91
CA TRP A 13 -12.56 -8.25 -7.54
C TRP A 13 -11.05 -8.18 -7.24
N ILE A 14 -10.31 -7.27 -7.89
CA ILE A 14 -8.89 -7.04 -7.58
C ILE A 14 -8.77 -6.42 -6.18
N VAL A 15 -9.64 -5.45 -5.86
CA VAL A 15 -9.70 -4.83 -4.52
C VAL A 15 -9.99 -5.88 -3.46
N ALA A 16 -10.98 -6.75 -3.68
CA ALA A 16 -11.32 -7.83 -2.76
C ALA A 16 -10.15 -8.79 -2.52
N ILE A 17 -9.50 -9.29 -3.59
CA ILE A 17 -8.34 -10.18 -3.48
C ILE A 17 -7.20 -9.48 -2.72
N TYR A 18 -6.93 -8.21 -3.03
CA TYR A 18 -5.87 -7.45 -2.35
C TYR A 18 -6.17 -7.31 -0.85
N VAL A 19 -7.38 -6.94 -0.47
CA VAL A 19 -7.78 -6.80 0.94
C VAL A 19 -7.62 -8.14 1.67
N VAL A 20 -8.09 -9.24 1.07
CA VAL A 20 -7.90 -10.58 1.65
C VAL A 20 -6.42 -10.92 1.81
N ALA A 21 -5.60 -10.66 0.79
CA ALA A 21 -4.17 -10.91 0.84
C ALA A 21 -3.47 -10.09 1.95
N VAL A 22 -3.84 -8.82 2.12
CA VAL A 22 -3.31 -7.96 3.19
C VAL A 22 -3.75 -8.45 4.57
N VAL A 23 -4.99 -8.93 4.73
CA VAL A 23 -5.45 -9.54 5.99
C VAL A 23 -4.67 -10.81 6.32
N LEU A 24 -4.44 -11.70 5.34
CA LEU A 24 -3.60 -12.90 5.52
C LEU A 24 -2.17 -12.53 5.89
N LEU A 25 -1.60 -11.52 5.23
CA LEU A 25 -0.31 -10.94 5.59
C LEU A 25 -0.33 -10.40 7.03
N GLY A 26 -1.43 -9.79 7.46
CA GLY A 26 -1.61 -9.33 8.84
C GLY A 26 -1.50 -10.46 9.86
N PHE A 27 -2.16 -11.60 9.62
CA PHE A 27 -2.02 -12.78 10.48
C PHE A 27 -0.57 -13.26 10.55
N HIS A 28 0.10 -13.34 9.40
CA HIS A 28 1.52 -13.73 9.33
C HIS A 28 2.42 -12.76 10.09
N LEU A 29 2.21 -11.45 9.93
CA LEU A 29 2.99 -10.40 10.57
C LEU A 29 2.80 -10.42 12.09
N ASN A 30 1.57 -10.52 12.58
CA ASN A 30 1.30 -10.59 14.02
C ASN A 30 1.97 -11.81 14.65
N HIS A 31 1.88 -12.97 13.98
CA HIS A 31 2.53 -14.19 14.44
C HIS A 31 4.06 -14.07 14.42
N GLY A 32 4.63 -13.56 13.33
CA GLY A 32 6.08 -13.41 13.16
C GLY A 32 6.69 -12.39 14.12
N LEU A 33 6.04 -11.25 14.36
CA LEU A 33 6.51 -10.25 15.32
C LEU A 33 6.48 -10.79 16.74
N TRP A 34 5.41 -11.48 17.11
CA TRP A 34 5.29 -12.11 18.43
C TRP A 34 6.32 -13.23 18.63
N SER A 35 6.44 -14.15 17.69
CA SER A 35 7.44 -15.23 17.79
C SER A 35 8.87 -14.68 17.74
N GLY A 36 9.12 -13.64 16.94
CA GLY A 36 10.42 -13.01 16.80
C GLY A 36 10.88 -12.33 18.09
N SER A 37 9.98 -11.70 18.84
CA SER A 37 10.33 -11.10 20.14
C SER A 37 10.75 -12.15 21.18
N GLN A 38 10.21 -13.37 21.09
CA GLN A 38 10.63 -14.49 21.92
C GLN A 38 12.01 -15.01 21.51
N THR A 39 12.25 -15.23 20.22
CA THR A 39 13.55 -15.69 19.70
C THR A 39 14.67 -14.68 19.98
N ALA A 40 14.37 -13.38 19.92
CA ALA A 40 15.32 -12.32 20.25
C ALA A 40 15.59 -12.18 21.76
N GLY A 41 14.87 -12.91 22.62
CA GLY A 41 15.04 -12.88 24.08
C GLY A 41 14.60 -11.58 24.76
N VAL A 42 13.90 -10.69 24.04
CA VAL A 42 13.41 -9.41 24.59
C VAL A 42 12.09 -9.56 25.35
N ASP A 43 11.38 -10.66 25.10
CA ASP A 43 10.16 -11.01 25.80
C ASP A 43 10.44 -11.60 27.20
N SER A 44 9.59 -11.25 28.17
CA SER A 44 9.64 -11.77 29.54
C SER A 44 8.21 -11.95 30.06
N PRO A 45 7.95 -12.84 31.04
CA PRO A 45 6.60 -13.09 31.55
C PRO A 45 5.84 -11.81 31.96
N ASP A 46 6.54 -10.85 32.56
CA ASP A 46 5.97 -9.58 33.02
C ASP A 46 5.71 -8.56 31.88
N ARG A 47 6.40 -8.70 30.73
CA ARG A 47 6.31 -7.79 29.57
C ARG A 47 5.64 -8.38 28.34
N ASN A 48 5.27 -9.66 28.39
CA ASN A 48 4.57 -10.40 27.34
C ASN A 48 3.35 -9.64 26.80
N TRP A 49 2.56 -9.05 27.69
CA TRP A 49 1.38 -8.27 27.29
C TRP A 49 1.73 -7.06 26.41
N PHE A 50 2.86 -6.40 26.66
CA PHE A 50 3.30 -5.23 25.90
C PHE A 50 3.70 -5.64 24.48
N TRP A 51 4.53 -6.68 24.35
CA TRP A 51 4.97 -7.19 23.04
C TRP A 51 3.81 -7.74 22.21
N ARG A 52 2.84 -8.41 22.82
CA ARG A 52 1.60 -8.82 22.14
C ARG A 52 0.83 -7.62 21.60
N ARG A 53 0.61 -6.60 22.44
CA ARG A 53 -0.10 -5.38 22.03
C ARG A 53 0.65 -4.62 20.94
N LEU A 54 1.98 -4.59 21.01
CA LEU A 54 2.81 -3.97 19.98
C LEU A 54 2.72 -4.71 18.66
N ALA A 55 2.85 -6.05 18.66
CA ALA A 55 2.68 -6.87 17.45
C ALA A 55 1.29 -6.69 16.83
N THR A 56 0.24 -6.69 17.65
CA THR A 56 -1.13 -6.45 17.18
C THR A 56 -1.32 -5.03 16.66
N GLY A 57 -0.78 -4.02 17.37
CA GLY A 57 -0.86 -2.62 16.96
C GLY A 57 -0.19 -2.37 15.61
N VAL A 58 1.05 -2.84 15.44
CA VAL A 58 1.77 -2.77 14.15
C VAL A 58 0.96 -3.46 13.06
N THR A 59 0.43 -4.65 13.34
CA THR A 59 -0.38 -5.40 12.38
C THR A 59 -1.62 -4.64 11.95
N VAL A 60 -2.40 -4.10 12.90
CA VAL A 60 -3.64 -3.36 12.59
C VAL A 60 -3.32 -2.12 11.75
N VAL A 61 -2.29 -1.36 12.12
CA VAL A 61 -1.86 -0.17 11.36
C VAL A 61 -1.46 -0.55 9.94
N THR A 62 -0.69 -1.61 9.76
CA THR A 62 -0.30 -2.10 8.43
C THR A 62 -1.51 -2.56 7.63
N VAL A 63 -2.38 -3.42 8.19
CA VAL A 63 -3.54 -3.95 7.47
C VAL A 63 -4.47 -2.82 7.05
N VAL A 64 -4.82 -1.91 7.97
CA VAL A 64 -5.70 -0.78 7.67
C VAL A 64 -5.06 0.16 6.67
N GLY A 65 -3.80 0.55 6.89
CA GLY A 65 -3.09 1.49 6.00
C GLY A 65 -2.97 0.97 4.57
N PHE A 66 -2.62 -0.30 4.39
CA PHE A 66 -2.51 -0.89 3.06
C PHE A 66 -3.86 -1.20 2.43
N ALA A 67 -4.87 -1.63 3.20
CA ALA A 67 -6.22 -1.87 2.67
C ALA A 67 -6.90 -0.57 2.21
N LEU A 68 -6.60 0.57 2.84
CA LEU A 68 -7.15 1.87 2.42
C LEU A 68 -6.71 2.27 1.02
N ILE A 69 -5.49 1.90 0.57
CA ILE A 69 -4.97 2.29 -0.75
C ILE A 69 -5.93 1.87 -1.88
N PRO A 70 -6.21 0.57 -2.12
CA PRO A 70 -7.10 0.16 -3.20
C PRO A 70 -8.54 0.62 -2.99
N ILE A 71 -9.00 0.76 -1.74
CA ILE A 71 -10.35 1.26 -1.42
C ILE A 71 -10.49 2.71 -1.87
N LEU A 72 -9.49 3.56 -1.60
CA LEU A 72 -9.50 4.97 -2.01
C LEU A 72 -9.41 5.12 -3.54
N TYR A 73 -8.66 4.24 -4.21
CA TYR A 73 -8.69 4.18 -5.69
C TYR A 73 -10.05 3.77 -6.22
N ALA A 74 -10.69 2.75 -5.64
CA ALA A 74 -12.00 2.27 -6.05
C ALA A 74 -13.12 3.28 -5.77
N ALA A 75 -12.95 4.13 -4.76
CA ALA A 75 -13.88 5.22 -4.42
C ALA A 75 -13.65 6.51 -5.24
N ASP A 76 -12.78 6.46 -6.27
CA ASP A 76 -12.44 7.62 -7.12
C ASP A 76 -11.96 8.86 -6.35
N VAL A 77 -11.32 8.66 -5.19
CA VAL A 77 -10.69 9.74 -4.42
C VAL A 77 -9.52 10.36 -5.19
N PHE A 78 -8.85 9.56 -6.02
CA PHE A 78 -7.75 10.00 -6.86
C PHE A 78 -8.24 10.39 -8.27
N PRO A 79 -7.72 11.49 -8.86
CA PRO A 79 -8.13 11.92 -10.18
C PRO A 79 -7.82 10.87 -11.26
N LYS A 80 -8.77 10.64 -12.16
CA LYS A 80 -8.56 9.76 -13.30
C LYS A 80 -7.32 10.18 -14.10
N PRO A 81 -6.37 9.25 -14.37
CA PRO A 81 -5.19 9.56 -15.15
C PRO A 81 -5.55 10.08 -16.54
N VAL A 82 -5.06 11.27 -16.88
CA VAL A 82 -5.21 11.84 -18.24
C VAL A 82 -4.22 11.13 -19.16
N ALA A 83 -4.70 10.74 -20.35
CA ALA A 83 -3.87 10.05 -21.33
C ALA A 83 -2.65 10.91 -21.73
N PRO A 84 -1.51 10.30 -22.07
CA PRO A 84 -0.27 11.00 -22.42
C PRO A 84 -0.37 11.95 -23.62
N ALA A 85 -1.47 11.94 -24.39
CA ALA A 85 -1.69 12.87 -25.51
C ALA A 85 -1.47 14.35 -25.13
N THR A 86 -1.81 14.75 -23.89
CA THR A 86 -1.59 16.13 -23.41
C THR A 86 -0.12 16.41 -23.04
N GLN A 87 0.66 15.40 -22.63
CA GLN A 87 2.10 15.55 -22.34
C GLN A 87 2.95 15.56 -23.61
N VAL A 88 2.60 14.75 -24.60
CA VAL A 88 3.33 14.67 -25.89
C VAL A 88 3.02 15.91 -26.75
N ALA A 89 1.82 16.49 -26.65
CA ALA A 89 1.45 17.73 -27.33
C ALA A 89 2.32 18.94 -26.88
N GLY A 90 2.78 18.98 -25.62
CA GLY A 90 3.69 20.02 -25.13
C GLY A 90 5.17 19.81 -25.50
N LEU A 91 5.56 18.57 -25.82
CA LEU A 91 6.93 18.22 -26.25
C LEU A 91 7.15 18.46 -27.75
N HIS A 92 6.13 18.27 -28.58
CA HIS A 92 6.22 18.53 -30.03
C HIS A 92 6.07 20.00 -30.43
N SER A 93 5.71 20.88 -29.49
CA SER A 93 5.53 22.33 -29.74
C SER A 93 6.76 23.18 -29.39
N GLN A 94 7.88 22.61 -28.94
CA GLN A 94 9.11 23.38 -28.75
C GLN A 94 9.83 23.58 -30.10
N PRO A 95 9.94 24.82 -30.62
CA PRO A 95 10.78 25.07 -31.78
C PRO A 95 12.25 24.75 -31.45
N PRO A 96 13.05 24.28 -32.43
CA PRO A 96 14.44 23.93 -32.20
C PRO A 96 15.17 25.14 -31.58
N ALA A 97 15.80 24.92 -30.43
CA ALA A 97 16.62 25.93 -29.78
C ALA A 97 17.66 26.43 -30.79
N ARG A 98 17.56 27.70 -31.20
CA ARG A 98 18.57 28.31 -32.08
C ARG A 98 19.88 28.36 -31.29
N LEU A 99 20.80 27.47 -31.62
CA LEU A 99 22.19 27.58 -31.23
C LEU A 99 22.72 28.90 -31.81
N ARG A 100 23.02 29.85 -30.93
CA ARG A 100 23.80 31.06 -31.24
C ARG A 100 25.26 30.80 -30.94
#